data_AF-A0A315BCU3-F1
#
_entry.id   AF-A0A315BCU3-F1
#
_cell.length_a   1.000
_cell.length_b   1.000
_cell.length_c   1.000
_cell.angle_alpha   90.00
_cell.angle_beta   90.00
_cell.angle_gamma   90.00
#
_symmetry.space_group_name_H-M   'P 1'
#
loop_
_entity.id
_entity.type
_entity.pdbx_description
1 polymer ?
#
loop_
_entity_poly.entity_id
_entity_poly.type
_entity_poly.pdbx_seq_one_letter_code
_entity_poly.pdbx_strand_id
1 'polypeptide(L)'
;MSTTHSHLATPSQAAIDLAKQVGESMFAVDTASKDTMGMQLISCEPGRAVIQMTVKDMHLNGHKICHGGFIFTLADSTFAFACNSYNKVAVAAGCSIEFLKSGQLGDVLTCVGQEQTLSGRHGIYDMKVTNQKGEVIAMFRGKSAQIQGTVIPE
;
A
#
# COMPACT_ATOMS: atom_id res chain seq x y z
N MET A 1 27.08 -8.02 -23.14
CA MET A 1 26.35 -7.78 -21.87
C MET A 1 25.15 -6.92 -22.20
N SER A 2 23.99 -7.54 -22.40
CA SER A 2 22.77 -6.83 -22.82
C SER A 2 21.94 -6.50 -21.59
N THR A 3 21.84 -5.23 -21.25
CA THR A 3 20.92 -4.70 -20.24
C THR A 3 19.51 -4.76 -20.80
N THR A 4 18.77 -5.82 -20.45
CA THR A 4 17.32 -5.87 -20.62
C THR A 4 16.69 -4.86 -19.66
N HIS A 5 16.46 -3.65 -20.15
CA HIS A 5 15.46 -2.76 -19.56
C HIS A 5 14.11 -3.50 -19.64
N SER A 6 13.59 -3.95 -18.50
CA SER A 6 12.24 -4.49 -18.43
C SER A 6 11.26 -3.38 -18.76
N HIS A 7 10.81 -3.33 -20.01
CA HIS A 7 9.70 -2.50 -20.40
C HIS A 7 8.46 -3.13 -19.75
N LEU A 8 8.06 -2.64 -18.58
CA LEU A 8 6.77 -3.01 -18.00
C LEU A 8 5.72 -2.60 -19.03
N ALA A 9 5.06 -3.59 -19.63
CA ALA A 9 4.01 -3.32 -20.60
C ALA A 9 2.92 -2.46 -19.93
N THR A 10 2.48 -1.40 -20.59
CA THR A 10 1.38 -0.57 -20.10
C THR A 10 0.16 -1.47 -19.85
N PRO A 11 -0.44 -1.44 -18.65
CA PRO A 11 -1.62 -2.25 -18.35
C PRO A 11 -2.77 -1.92 -19.31
N SER A 12 -3.57 -2.94 -19.66
CA SER A 12 -4.79 -2.71 -20.44
C SER A 12 -5.81 -1.92 -19.61
N GLN A 13 -6.72 -1.21 -20.29
CA GLN A 13 -7.80 -0.49 -19.59
C GLN A 13 -8.65 -1.43 -18.74
N ALA A 14 -8.93 -2.65 -19.21
CA ALA A 14 -9.67 -3.65 -18.45
C ALA A 14 -8.95 -4.05 -17.15
N ALA A 15 -7.61 -4.15 -17.17
CA ALA A 15 -6.83 -4.45 -15.96
C ALA A 15 -6.86 -3.27 -14.97
N ILE A 16 -6.82 -2.03 -15.48
CA ILE A 16 -6.93 -0.80 -14.67
C ILE A 16 -8.31 -0.75 -14.00
N ASP A 17 -9.38 -0.98 -14.76
CA ASP A 17 -10.76 -0.95 -14.26
C ASP A 17 -10.99 -2.04 -13.22
N LEU A 18 -10.46 -3.25 -13.45
CA LEU A 18 -10.51 -4.34 -12.47
C LEU A 18 -9.79 -3.98 -11.17
N ALA A 19 -8.55 -3.48 -11.24
CA ALA A 19 -7.78 -3.11 -10.07
C ALA A 19 -8.47 -2.00 -9.26
N LYS A 20 -9.09 -1.04 -9.95
CA LYS A 20 -9.89 0.01 -9.33
C LYS A 20 -11.08 -0.58 -8.57
N GLN A 21 -11.89 -1.45 -9.21
CA GLN A 21 -13.05 -2.08 -8.58
C GLN A 21 -12.66 -2.94 -7.37
N VAL A 22 -11.56 -3.68 -7.47
CA VAL A 22 -10.99 -4.46 -6.36
C VAL A 22 -10.65 -3.53 -5.19
N GLY A 23 -9.89 -2.46 -5.46
CA GLY A 23 -9.51 -1.48 -4.44
C GLY A 23 -10.71 -0.82 -3.78
N GLU A 24 -11.69 -0.37 -4.55
CA GLU A 24 -12.92 0.23 -4.03
C GLU A 24 -13.70 -0.76 -3.15
N SER A 25 -13.80 -2.03 -3.57
CA SER A 25 -14.51 -3.07 -2.82
C SER A 25 -13.81 -3.41 -1.51
N MET A 26 -12.49 -3.54 -1.50
CA MET A 26 -11.70 -3.74 -0.28
C MET A 26 -11.87 -2.56 0.67
N PHE A 27 -11.69 -1.34 0.17
CA PHE A 27 -11.74 -0.13 1.00
C PHE A 27 -13.11 0.11 1.62
N ALA A 28 -14.19 -0.23 0.90
CA ALA A 28 -15.55 -0.06 1.38
C ALA A 28 -15.80 -0.78 2.72
N VAL A 29 -15.19 -1.96 2.89
CA VAL A 29 -15.38 -2.83 4.07
C VAL A 29 -14.20 -2.80 5.06
N ASP A 30 -13.13 -2.06 4.78
CA ASP A 30 -11.95 -1.97 5.65
C ASP A 30 -12.13 -0.93 6.76
N THR A 31 -12.72 -1.36 7.88
CA THR A 31 -12.94 -0.51 9.07
C THR A 31 -11.63 -0.03 9.71
N ALA A 32 -10.56 -0.82 9.61
CA ALA A 32 -9.28 -0.45 10.22
C ALA A 32 -8.68 0.76 9.48
N SER A 33 -8.53 0.68 8.17
CA SER A 33 -7.97 1.78 7.38
C SER A 33 -8.92 2.97 7.28
N LYS A 34 -10.19 2.74 6.94
CA LYS A 34 -11.14 3.83 6.65
C LYS A 34 -11.60 4.55 7.91
N ASP A 35 -12.17 3.81 8.86
CA ASP A 35 -12.91 4.40 9.98
C ASP A 35 -12.01 4.64 11.20
N THR A 36 -11.12 3.70 11.51
CA THR A 36 -10.26 3.78 12.69
C THR A 36 -9.07 4.71 12.46
N MET A 37 -8.42 4.56 11.30
CA MET A 37 -7.20 5.28 10.95
C MET A 37 -7.44 6.56 10.13
N GLY A 38 -8.65 6.73 9.57
CA GLY A 38 -8.98 7.88 8.74
C GLY A 38 -8.14 7.96 7.46
N MET A 39 -7.77 6.80 6.91
CA MET A 39 -7.04 6.72 5.64
C MET A 39 -7.98 6.96 4.45
N GLN A 40 -7.40 7.26 3.29
CA GLN A 40 -8.11 7.43 2.03
C GLN A 40 -7.38 6.64 0.93
N LEU A 41 -8.11 5.79 0.22
CA LEU A 41 -7.63 5.19 -1.01
C LEU A 41 -7.62 6.25 -2.12
N ILE A 42 -6.45 6.54 -2.68
CA ILE A 42 -6.27 7.53 -3.75
C ILE A 42 -6.32 6.86 -5.12
N SER A 43 -5.64 5.72 -5.28
CA SER A 43 -5.65 4.94 -6.51
C SER A 43 -5.30 3.48 -6.25
N CYS A 44 -5.90 2.58 -7.02
CA CYS A 44 -5.52 1.18 -7.10
C CYS A 44 -5.38 0.81 -8.58
N GLU A 45 -4.21 0.31 -8.95
CA GLU A 45 -3.79 -0.05 -10.30
C GLU A 45 -3.14 -1.46 -10.24
N PRO A 46 -2.98 -2.16 -11.37
CA PRO A 46 -2.34 -3.47 -11.38
C PRO A 46 -0.94 -3.43 -10.74
N GLY A 47 -0.79 -4.12 -9.61
CA GLY A 47 0.43 -4.19 -8.81
C GLY A 47 0.79 -2.90 -8.05
N ARG A 48 -0.09 -1.89 -8.00
CA ARG A 48 0.22 -0.59 -7.42
C ARG A 48 -0.96 0.01 -6.66
N ALA A 49 -0.69 0.61 -5.50
CA ALA A 49 -1.71 1.35 -4.75
C ALA A 49 -1.15 2.62 -4.12
N VAL A 50 -2.02 3.59 -3.91
CA VAL A 50 -1.70 4.83 -3.19
C VAL A 50 -2.75 5.08 -2.13
N ILE A 51 -2.31 5.21 -0.88
CA ILE A 51 -3.16 5.53 0.27
C ILE A 51 -2.59 6.75 0.99
N GLN A 52 -3.48 7.61 1.49
CA GLN A 52 -3.12 8.77 2.29
C GLN A 52 -3.71 8.69 3.71
N MET A 53 -3.00 9.30 4.67
CA MET A 53 -3.45 9.46 6.05
C MET A 53 -2.98 10.81 6.59
N THR A 54 -3.90 11.60 7.15
CA THR A 54 -3.54 12.81 7.89
C THR A 54 -3.19 12.44 9.33
N VAL A 55 -2.02 12.87 9.82
CA VAL A 55 -1.62 12.66 11.22
C VAL A 55 -2.46 13.59 12.12
N LYS A 56 -3.20 12.99 13.06
CA LYS A 56 -4.05 13.66 14.04
C LYS A 56 -3.52 13.40 15.44
N ASP A 57 -4.07 14.06 16.46
CA ASP A 57 -3.66 13.87 17.85
C ASP A 57 -3.72 12.41 18.32
N MET A 58 -4.75 11.67 17.89
CA MET A 58 -4.90 10.23 18.19
C MET A 58 -3.80 9.35 17.57
N HIS A 59 -3.05 9.86 16.58
CA HIS A 59 -1.96 9.15 15.93
C HIS A 59 -0.60 9.41 16.61
N LEU A 60 -0.53 10.29 17.60
CA LEU A 60 0.74 10.68 18.21
C LEU A 60 1.18 9.69 19.30
N ASN A 61 2.49 9.49 19.40
CA ASN A 61 3.12 8.77 20.52
C ASN A 61 3.50 9.74 21.66
N GLY A 62 4.18 9.21 22.69
CA GLY A 62 4.64 9.98 23.85
C GLY A 62 5.60 11.14 23.54
N HIS A 63 6.23 11.15 22.35
CA HIS A 63 7.11 12.23 21.88
C HIS A 63 6.40 13.25 20.99
N LYS A 64 5.06 13.19 20.89
CA LYS A 64 4.24 14.10 20.06
C LYS A 64 4.55 14.03 18.57
N ILE A 65 5.04 12.88 18.10
CA ILE A 65 5.20 12.55 16.67
C ILE A 65 4.30 11.36 16.32
N CYS A 66 4.04 11.15 15.04
CA CYS A 66 3.24 10.02 14.57
C CYS A 66 3.85 8.70 15.06
N HIS A 67 3.04 7.87 15.71
CA HIS A 67 3.47 6.58 16.22
C HIS A 67 3.88 5.68 15.06
N GLY A 68 5.06 5.03 15.17
CA GLY A 68 5.59 4.18 14.10
C GLY A 68 4.63 3.05 13.69
N GLY A 69 3.85 2.53 14.63
CA GLY A 69 2.79 1.56 14.36
C GLY A 69 1.72 2.06 13.38
N PHE A 70 1.33 3.33 13.42
CA PHE A 70 0.35 3.88 12.47
C PHE A 70 0.95 4.11 11.08
N ILE A 71 2.24 4.48 11.01
CA ILE A 71 2.98 4.55 9.75
C ILE A 71 3.13 3.14 9.15
N PHE A 72 3.40 2.13 9.98
CA PHE A 72 3.42 0.73 9.57
C PHE A 72 2.06 0.29 9.02
N THR A 73 0.97 0.57 9.72
CA THR A 73 -0.38 0.24 9.25
C THR A 73 -0.68 0.93 7.92
N LEU A 74 -0.30 2.20 7.73
CA LEU A 74 -0.45 2.87 6.43
C LEU A 74 0.28 2.13 5.31
N ALA A 75 1.52 1.71 5.55
CA ALA A 75 2.31 0.97 4.57
C ALA A 75 1.74 -0.43 4.30
N ASP A 76 1.37 -1.16 5.34
CA ASP A 76 0.79 -2.51 5.24
C ASP A 76 -0.58 -2.52 4.57
N SER A 77 -1.45 -1.55 4.89
CA SER A 77 -2.70 -1.33 4.15
C SER A 77 -2.39 -1.05 2.68
N THR A 78 -1.50 -0.12 2.35
CA THR A 78 -1.16 0.15 0.94
C THR A 78 -0.65 -1.10 0.21
N PHE A 79 0.15 -1.91 0.89
CA PHE A 79 0.64 -3.20 0.40
C PHE A 79 -0.50 -4.18 0.11
N ALA A 80 -1.46 -4.33 1.03
CA ALA A 80 -2.60 -5.22 0.87
C ALA A 80 -3.38 -4.90 -0.42
N PHE A 81 -3.62 -3.61 -0.68
CA PHE A 81 -4.33 -3.17 -1.89
C PHE A 81 -3.51 -3.42 -3.16
N ALA A 82 -2.19 -3.13 -3.13
CA ALA A 82 -1.32 -3.37 -4.28
C ALA A 82 -1.25 -4.86 -4.65
N CYS A 83 -1.10 -5.76 -3.68
CA CYS A 83 -0.94 -7.19 -3.95
C CYS A 83 -2.25 -7.94 -4.28
N ASN A 84 -3.40 -7.38 -3.89
CA ASN A 84 -4.72 -7.93 -4.23
C ASN A 84 -5.28 -7.35 -5.54
N SER A 85 -4.69 -6.27 -6.09
CA SER A 85 -5.16 -5.52 -7.27
C SER A 85 -5.47 -6.36 -8.52
N TYR A 86 -4.92 -7.57 -8.64
CA TYR A 86 -5.21 -8.51 -9.73
C TYR A 86 -6.46 -9.38 -9.50
N ASN A 87 -7.30 -9.03 -8.52
CA ASN A 87 -8.46 -9.80 -8.08
C ASN A 87 -8.12 -11.23 -7.60
N LYS A 88 -6.90 -11.45 -7.10
CA LYS A 88 -6.50 -12.71 -6.45
C LYS A 88 -6.26 -12.42 -4.98
N VAL A 89 -6.93 -13.17 -4.11
CA VAL A 89 -6.79 -12.95 -2.67
C VAL A 89 -5.35 -13.23 -2.26
N ALA A 90 -4.69 -12.24 -1.67
CA ALA A 90 -3.33 -12.30 -1.20
C ALA A 90 -3.24 -11.81 0.24
N VAL A 91 -2.42 -12.49 1.03
CA VAL A 91 -2.16 -12.15 2.44
C VAL A 91 -0.68 -11.84 2.65
N ALA A 92 -0.38 -11.04 3.67
CA ALA A 92 0.98 -10.78 4.09
C ALA A 92 1.63 -12.06 4.64
N ALA A 93 2.75 -12.48 4.04
CA ALA A 93 3.58 -13.58 4.52
C ALA A 93 4.77 -13.07 5.38
N GLY A 94 5.08 -11.78 5.29
CA GLY A 94 6.11 -11.12 6.11
C GLY A 94 6.45 -9.75 5.54
N CYS A 95 7.07 -8.90 6.36
CA CYS A 95 7.47 -7.56 5.96
C CYS A 95 8.65 -7.02 6.79
N SER A 96 9.27 -5.96 6.29
CA SER A 96 10.19 -5.10 7.04
C SER A 96 9.83 -3.63 6.81
N ILE A 97 10.17 -2.77 7.77
CA ILE A 97 10.00 -1.33 7.67
C ILE A 97 11.23 -0.62 8.24
N GLU A 98 11.66 0.43 7.57
CA GLU A 98 12.71 1.34 7.99
C GLU A 98 12.12 2.74 8.19
N PHE A 99 12.19 3.26 9.43
CA PHE A 99 11.77 4.63 9.74
C PHE A 99 12.94 5.59 9.54
N LEU A 100 12.81 6.51 8.58
CA LEU A 100 13.89 7.41 8.16
C LEU A 100 13.73 8.81 8.74
N LYS A 101 12.49 9.27 8.91
CA LYS A 101 12.14 10.57 9.49
C LYS A 101 10.87 10.46 10.34
N SER A 102 10.69 11.41 11.24
CA SER A 102 9.49 11.48 12.09
C SER A 102 8.33 12.16 11.35
N GLY A 103 7.18 11.49 11.28
CA GLY A 103 5.93 12.14 10.85
C GLY A 103 5.41 13.07 11.95
N GLN A 104 4.98 14.28 11.58
CA GLN A 104 4.53 15.30 12.52
C GLN A 104 3.01 15.40 12.57
N LEU A 105 2.46 15.96 13.66
CA LEU A 105 1.05 16.35 13.70
C LEU A 105 0.69 17.24 12.50
N GLY A 106 -0.41 16.92 11.82
CA GLY A 106 -0.86 17.65 10.63
C GLY A 106 -0.17 17.25 9.33
N ASP A 107 0.85 16.37 9.36
CA ASP A 107 1.39 15.83 8.11
C ASP A 107 0.34 15.02 7.35
N VAL A 108 0.34 15.14 6.04
CA VAL A 108 -0.40 14.25 5.13
C VAL A 108 0.59 13.22 4.62
N LEU A 109 0.56 12.03 5.24
CA LEU A 109 1.39 10.91 4.84
C LEU A 109 0.77 10.22 3.64
N THR A 110 1.50 10.18 2.53
CA THR A 110 1.15 9.46 1.30
C THR A 110 2.04 8.24 1.21
N CYS A 111 1.45 7.06 1.12
CA CYS A 111 2.17 5.82 0.86
C CYS A 111 1.88 5.37 -0.58
N VAL A 112 2.95 5.16 -1.35
CA VAL A 112 2.88 4.56 -2.68
C VAL A 112 3.49 3.17 -2.59
N GLY A 113 2.69 2.14 -2.87
CA GLY A 113 3.12 0.74 -2.95
C GLY A 113 3.23 0.27 -4.38
N GLN A 114 4.30 -0.44 -4.72
CA GLN A 114 4.59 -0.91 -6.07
C GLN A 114 5.15 -2.33 -6.04
N GLU A 115 4.58 -3.21 -6.86
CA GLU A 115 5.09 -4.55 -7.15
C GLU A 115 6.51 -4.49 -7.71
N GLN A 116 7.40 -5.30 -7.12
CA GLN A 116 8.76 -5.51 -7.60
C GLN A 116 8.87 -6.83 -8.35
N THR A 117 8.21 -7.87 -7.86
CA THR A 117 8.13 -9.17 -8.52
C THR A 117 6.88 -9.92 -8.07
N LEU A 118 6.31 -10.69 -9.00
CA LEU A 118 5.28 -11.68 -8.74
C LEU A 118 5.68 -12.97 -9.45
N SER A 119 5.83 -14.05 -8.68
CA SER A 119 6.23 -15.36 -9.19
C SER A 119 5.35 -16.44 -8.58
N GLY A 120 4.54 -17.08 -9.44
CA GLY A 120 3.51 -18.00 -9.01
C GLY A 120 2.55 -17.35 -8.01
N ARG A 121 2.51 -17.87 -6.80
CA ARG A 121 1.66 -17.37 -5.70
C ARG A 121 2.36 -16.39 -4.76
N HIS A 122 3.60 -15.98 -5.03
CA HIS A 122 4.38 -15.15 -4.11
C HIS A 122 4.80 -13.84 -4.77
N GLY A 123 4.60 -12.72 -4.07
CA GLY A 123 4.99 -11.40 -4.57
C GLY A 123 5.82 -10.61 -3.57
N ILE A 124 6.60 -9.65 -4.07
CA ILE A 124 7.36 -8.67 -3.29
C ILE A 124 6.95 -7.28 -3.74
N TYR A 125 6.66 -6.41 -2.78
CA TYR A 125 6.18 -5.05 -3.01
C TYR A 125 6.97 -4.09 -2.14
N ASP A 126 7.31 -2.94 -2.70
CA ASP A 126 7.99 -1.86 -1.99
C ASP A 126 7.03 -0.69 -1.81
N MET A 127 6.99 -0.19 -0.59
CA MET A 127 6.16 0.93 -0.16
C MET A 127 7.06 2.08 0.25
N LYS A 128 6.75 3.28 -0.26
CA LYS A 128 7.41 4.53 0.12
C LYS A 128 6.40 5.47 0.74
N VAL A 129 6.62 5.83 2.01
CA VAL A 129 5.80 6.80 2.73
C VAL A 129 6.48 8.17 2.70
N THR A 130 5.79 9.18 2.18
CA THR A 130 6.25 10.57 2.14
C THR A 130 5.25 11.52 2.78
N ASN A 131 5.71 12.62 3.36
CA ASN A 131 4.82 13.72 3.74
C ASN A 131 4.55 14.67 2.54
N GLN A 132 3.69 15.67 2.75
CA GLN A 132 3.34 16.72 1.79
C GLN A 132 4.52 17.60 1.33
N LYS A 133 5.65 17.57 2.04
CA LYS A 133 6.89 18.29 1.68
C LYS A 133 7.81 17.43 0.80
N GLY A 134 7.40 16.19 0.47
CA GLY A 134 8.20 15.24 -0.29
C GLY A 134 9.28 14.52 0.53
N GLU A 135 9.27 14.66 1.86
CA GLU A 135 10.24 13.99 2.72
C GLU A 135 9.86 12.53 2.91
N VAL A 136 10.83 11.62 2.72
CA VAL A 136 10.63 10.18 2.96
C VAL A 136 10.61 9.92 4.46
N ILE A 137 9.46 9.44 4.94
CA ILE A 137 9.21 9.11 6.34
C ILE A 137 9.59 7.66 6.64
N ALA A 138 9.18 6.74 5.76
CA ALA A 138 9.48 5.33 5.91
C ALA A 138 9.57 4.60 4.56
N MET A 139 10.33 3.51 4.55
CA MET A 139 10.36 2.52 3.47
C MET A 139 9.86 1.20 4.06
N PHE A 140 9.04 0.45 3.32
CA PHE A 140 8.55 -0.85 3.75
C PHE A 140 8.67 -1.82 2.59
N ARG A 141 9.02 -3.07 2.89
CA ARG A 141 8.98 -4.18 1.93
C ARG A 141 8.03 -5.27 2.41
N GLY A 142 7.00 -5.54 1.63
CA GLY A 142 6.01 -6.59 1.87
C GLY A 142 6.27 -7.83 1.03
N LYS A 143 5.99 -9.00 1.59
CA LYS A 143 5.97 -10.29 0.91
C LYS A 143 4.55 -10.83 0.96
N SER A 144 3.95 -11.10 -0.21
CA SER A 144 2.59 -11.64 -0.30
C SER A 144 2.61 -13.15 -0.57
N ALA A 145 1.54 -13.81 -0.15
CA ALA A 145 1.18 -15.14 -0.61
C ALA A 145 -0.28 -15.14 -1.08
N GLN A 146 -0.52 -15.48 -2.34
CA GLN A 146 -1.85 -15.71 -2.86
C GLN A 146 -2.44 -16.99 -2.25
N ILE A 147 -3.73 -16.92 -1.95
CA ILE A 147 -4.55 -18.03 -1.47
C ILE A 147 -5.74 -18.22 -2.39
N GLN A 148 -6.53 -19.27 -2.16
CA GLN A 148 -7.72 -19.52 -2.95
C GLN A 148 -8.76 -18.41 -2.73
N GLY A 149 -9.30 -17.87 -3.82
CA GLY A 149 -10.38 -16.89 -3.81
C GLY A 149 -10.08 -15.66 -4.68
N THR A 150 -11.15 -14.89 -4.92
CA THR A 150 -11.09 -13.57 -5.54
C THR A 150 -11.63 -12.54 -4.56
N VAL A 151 -11.25 -11.28 -4.75
CA VAL A 151 -11.70 -10.18 -3.89
C VAL A 151 -13.13 -9.78 -4.26
N ILE A 152 -13.39 -9.68 -5.57
CA ILE A 152 -14.73 -9.48 -6.12
C ILE A 152 -15.15 -10.73 -6.92
N PRO A 153 -16.46 -11.03 -6.99
CA PRO A 153 -16.98 -12.12 -7.83
C PRO A 153 -16.59 -11.93 -9.30
N GLU A 154 -16.38 -13.04 -10.01
CA GLU A 154 -16.16 -13.08 -11.46
C GLU A 154 -17.49 -13.02 -12.24
#